data_AF-A0A4Q5S193-F1
#
_entry.id   AF-A0A4Q5S193-F1
#
_cell.length_a   1.000
_cell.length_b   1.000
_cell.length_c   1.000
_cell.angle_alpha   90.00
_cell.angle_beta   90.00
_cell.angle_gamma   90.00
#
_symmetry.space_group_name_H-M   'P 1'
#
loop_
_entity.id
_entity.type
_entity.pdbx_description
1 polymer ?
#
loop_
_entity_poly.entity_id
_entity_poly.type
_entity_poly.pdbx_seq_one_letter_code
_entity_poly.pdbx_strand_id
1 'polypeptide(L)' 'VTTRDIDLKQVVNTNKCFIQVKKHGNKIFLISIMDNLLKGASGQAVQNMNLMFDLEETAGLKLKANAF' A
#
# COMPACT_ATOMS: atom_id res chain seq x y z
N VAL A 1 11.89 -1.26 10.86
CA VAL A 1 11.76 -2.70 10.55
C VAL A 1 10.92 -3.33 11.67
N THR A 2 9.82 -4.00 11.34
CA THR A 2 8.91 -4.61 12.32
C THR A 2 9.13 -6.11 12.37
N THR A 3 8.96 -6.72 13.55
CA THR A 3 9.02 -8.18 13.76
C THR A 3 7.67 -8.87 13.54
N ARG A 4 6.59 -8.11 13.38
CA ARG A 4 5.24 -8.64 13.14
C ARG A 4 5.01 -8.88 11.66
N ASP A 5 4.30 -9.96 11.35
CA ASP A 5 3.82 -10.26 10.00
C ASP A 5 2.78 -9.24 9.55
N ILE A 6 2.69 -9.06 8.24
CA ILE A 6 1.71 -8.16 7.62
C ILE A 6 0.33 -8.84 7.56
N ASP A 7 -0.72 -8.07 7.81
CA ASP A 7 -2.12 -8.51 7.72
C ASP A 7 -2.83 -7.70 6.64
N LEU A 8 -3.58 -8.36 5.76
CA LEU A 8 -4.29 -7.73 4.64
C LEU A 8 -5.18 -6.56 5.10
N LYS A 9 -5.80 -6.65 6.28
CA LYS A 9 -6.71 -5.61 6.77
C LYS A 9 -6.00 -4.29 7.08
N GLN A 10 -4.67 -4.28 7.25
CA GLN A 10 -3.89 -3.07 7.47
C GLN A 10 -3.87 -2.13 6.25
N VAL A 11 -4.17 -2.64 5.06
CA VAL A 11 -4.16 -1.88 3.80
C VAL A 11 -5.55 -1.64 3.21
N VAL A 12 -6.58 -2.35 3.69
CA VAL A 12 -7.98 -2.20 3.23
C VAL A 12 -8.44 -0.75 3.40
N ASN A 13 -9.05 -0.18 2.36
CA ASN A 13 -9.49 1.21 2.26
C ASN A 13 -8.36 2.23 2.46
N THR A 14 -7.12 1.88 2.10
CA THR A 14 -6.00 2.82 2.08
C THR A 14 -5.33 2.89 0.71
N ASN A 15 -4.58 3.97 0.46
CA ASN A 15 -3.68 4.05 -0.70
C ASN A 15 -2.26 3.54 -0.37
N LYS A 16 -2.12 2.58 0.54
CA LYS A 16 -0.83 2.05 0.99
C LYS A 16 -0.53 0.69 0.35
N CYS A 17 0.75 0.40 0.16
CA CYS A 17 1.26 -0.91 -0.20
C CYS A 17 2.31 -1.32 0.83
N PHE A 18 2.12 -2.45 1.50
CA PHE A 18 3.07 -2.98 2.46
C PHE A 18 3.84 -4.13 1.83
N ILE A 19 5.17 -4.09 1.99
CA ILE A 19 6.08 -5.10 1.47
C ILE A 19 6.79 -5.76 2.64
N GLN A 20 6.70 -7.09 2.71
CA GLN A 20 7.46 -7.90 3.65
C GLN A 20 8.43 -8.80 2.88
N VAL A 21 9.65 -8.90 3.40
CA VAL A 21 10.72 -9.73 2.85
C VAL A 21 11.07 -10.81 3.87
N LYS A 22 10.99 -12.08 3.48
CA LYS A 22 11.42 -13.23 4.29
C LYS A 22 12.51 -13.99 3.55
N LYS A 23 13.57 -14.41 4.24
CA LYS A 23 14.65 -15.25 3.68
C LYS A 23 14.44 -16.70 4.11
N HIS A 24 14.38 -17.63 3.15
CA HIS A 24 14.27 -19.06 3.38
C HIS A 24 15.45 -19.77 2.69
N GLY A 25 16.50 -20.06 3.44
CA GLY A 25 17.75 -20.61 2.89
C GLY A 25 18.36 -19.66 1.85
N ASN A 26 18.49 -20.14 0.61
CA ASN A 26 18.97 -19.35 -0.53
C ASN A 26 17.84 -18.69 -1.36
N LYS A 27 16.62 -18.65 -0.84
CA LYS A 27 15.47 -18.02 -1.51
C LYS A 27 14.99 -16.80 -0.73
N ILE A 28 14.50 -15.81 -1.45
CA ILE A 28 13.77 -14.67 -0.90
C ILE A 28 12.29 -14.86 -1.21
N PHE A 29 11.46 -14.76 -0.19
CA PHE A 29 10.01 -14.72 -0.29
C PHE A 29 9.53 -13.28 -0.07
N LEU A 30 8.99 -12.68 -1.12
CA LEU A 30 8.43 -11.33 -1.11
C LEU A 30 6.91 -11.42 -1.01
N ILE A 31 6.34 -10.70 -0.05
CA ILE A 31 4.90 -10.57 0.11
C ILE A 31 4.57 -9.10 -0.04
N SER A 32 3.62 -8.78 -0.92
CA SER A 32 3.09 -7.44 -1.13
C SER A 32 1.59 -7.46 -0.89
N ILE A 33 1.09 -6.58 -0.03
CA ILE A 33 -0.34 -6.39 0.20
C ILE A 33 -0.74 -4.95 -0.11
N MET A 34 -1.87 -4.79 -0.78
CA MET A 34 -2.50 -3.50 -1.06
C MET A 34 -4.01 -3.69 -1.21
N ASP A 35 -4.78 -2.62 -1.04
CA ASP A 35 -6.18 -2.60 -1.46
C ASP A 35 -6.25 -2.56 -2.98
N ASN A 36 -6.96 -3.52 -3.59
CA ASN A 36 -7.04 -3.64 -5.05
C ASN A 36 -7.92 -2.57 -5.71
N LEU A 37 -8.89 -2.00 -4.99
CA LEU A 37 -9.80 -0.97 -5.52
C LEU A 37 -9.23 0.44 -5.32
N LEU A 38 -8.46 0.66 -4.26
CA LEU A 38 -7.75 1.92 -4.02
C LEU A 38 -6.36 1.88 -4.65
N LYS A 39 -5.34 1.41 -3.92
CA LYS A 39 -3.95 1.45 -4.40
C LYS A 39 -3.76 0.61 -5.68
N GLY A 40 -4.57 -0.43 -5.89
CA GLY A 40 -4.57 -1.22 -7.12
C GLY A 40 -5.36 -0.62 -8.29
N ALA A 41 -6.16 0.42 -8.07
CA ALA A 41 -6.98 1.05 -9.12
C ALA A 41 -7.18 2.56 -8.89
N SER A 42 -8.31 2.97 -8.30
CA SER A 42 -8.75 4.38 -8.26
C SER A 42 -7.80 5.30 -7.49
N GLY A 43 -7.25 4.83 -6.38
CA GLY A 43 -6.26 5.57 -5.58
C GLY A 43 -4.96 5.81 -6.34
N GLN A 44 -4.51 4.85 -7.16
CA GLN A 44 -3.36 5.04 -8.03
C GLN A 44 -3.66 6.02 -9.17
N ALA A 45 -4.88 6.00 -9.72
CA ALA A 45 -5.30 6.97 -10.74
C ALA A 45 -5.28 8.41 -10.19
N VAL A 46 -5.80 8.62 -8.97
CA VAL A 46 -5.72 9.93 -8.30
C VAL A 46 -4.28 10.30 -7.97
N GLN A 47 -3.43 9.36 -7.56
CA GLN A 47 -2.02 9.64 -7.31
C GLN A 47 -1.30 10.11 -8.58
N ASN A 48 -1.56 9.46 -9.72
CA ASN A 48 -1.02 9.87 -11.02
C ASN A 48 -1.57 11.25 -11.43
N MET A 49 -2.86 11.50 -11.23
CA MET A 49 -3.46 12.82 -11.45
C MET A 49 -2.77 13.89 -10.61
N ASN A 50 -2.55 13.65 -9.31
CA ASN A 50 -1.84 14.61 -8.45
C ASN A 50 -0.49 14.99 -9.04
N LEU A 51 0.29 14.00 -9.51
CA LEU A 51 1.58 14.25 -10.16
C LEU A 51 1.44 15.01 -11.49
N MET A 52 0.43 14.69 -12.31
CA MET A 52 0.19 15.37 -13.61
C MET A 52 -0.20 16.84 -13.47
N PHE A 53 -0.79 17.22 -12.33
CA PHE A 53 -1.27 18.58 -12.07
C PHE A 53 -0.43 19.32 -11.00
N ASP A 54 0.79 18.85 -10.72
CA ASP A 54 1.72 19.43 -9.74
C ASP A 54 1.11 19.62 -8.33
N LEU A 55 0.22 18.71 -7.93
CA LEU A 55 -0.33 18.64 -6.57
C LEU A 55 0.55 17.78 -5.66
N GLU A 56 0.37 17.89 -4.34
CA GLU A 56 0.97 16.93 -3.39
C GLU A 56 0.55 15.52 -3.79
N GLU A 57 1.50 14.62 -4.06
CA GLU A 57 1.22 13.24 -4.52
C GLU A 57 0.19 12.52 -3.64
N THR A 58 0.18 12.82 -2.34
CA THR A 58 -0.69 12.19 -1.33
C THR A 58 -1.99 12.95 -1.07
N ALA A 59 -2.27 14.04 -1.80
CA ALA A 59 -3.51 14.81 -1.69
C ALA A 59 -4.72 13.90 -1.93
N GLY A 60 -5.69 13.91 -1.00
CA GLY A 60 -6.89 13.06 -1.06
C GLY A 60 -6.67 11.56 -0.77
N LEU A 61 -5.45 11.13 -0.44
CA LEU A 61 -5.08 9.69 -0.34
C LEU A 61 -4.66 9.24 1.07
N LYS A 62 -4.80 10.11 2.09
CA LYS A 62 -4.41 9.86 3.50
C LYS A 62 -5.49 9.08 4.29
N LEU A 63 -6.12 8.10 3.66
CA LEU A 63 -7.14 7.25 4.28
C LEU A 63 -6.51 6.29 5.31
N LYS A 64 -7.21 6.06 6.41
CA LYS A 64 -6.85 5.07 7.44
C LYS A 64 -7.60 3.77 7.19
N ALA A 65 -6.99 2.66 7.57
CA ALA A 65 -7.66 1.37 7.52
C ALA A 65 -8.88 1.40 8.46
N ASN A 66 -9.99 0.78 8.04
CA ASN A 66 -11.24 0.80 8.81
C ASN A 66 -11.20 -0.09 10.05
N ALA A 67 -10.17 -0.92 10.20
CA ALA A 67 -9.86 -1.67 11.41
C ALA A 67 -8.35 -1.51 11.67
N PHE A 68 -7.92 -1.64 12.93
CA PHE A 68 -6.55 -1.51 13.47
C PHE A 68 -6.10 -0.12 13.89
#